data_AF-A0A960G4Q0-F1
#
_entry.id   AF-A0A960G4Q0-F1
#
_cell.length_a   1.000
_cell.length_b   1.000
_cell.length_c   1.000
_cell.angle_alpha   90.00
_cell.angle_beta   90.00
_cell.angle_gamma   90.00
#
_symmetry.space_group_name_H-M   'P 1'
#
loop_
_entity.id
_entity.type
_entity.pdbx_description
1 polymer ?
#
loop_
_entity_poly.entity_id
_entity_poly.type
_entity_poly.pdbx_seq_one_letter_code
_entity_poly.pdbx_strand_id
1 'polypeptide(L)'
;MTLRSLLPRWSRAQWLLRSVVLAGPLLAFAGTAAEGTVAGVGWTVFVLVAAVAAALLPASAAPLLAIGLVIGWWGGGPADPLHPAVLPAGAALVATHVAAMLAASGPPGLTPSRALVRLWLRRGLLVCLPLPLVYAVARGVAGAPEPPYVWTVGLVAALGTVLVGEWAFARTLGRDADLVVGTRPPSTGAGL
;
A
#
# COMPACT_ATOMS: atom_id res chain seq x y z
N MET A 1 8.06 33.87 -14.09
CA MET A 1 7.62 32.46 -14.12
C MET A 1 6.57 32.27 -13.05
N THR A 2 5.31 32.11 -13.42
CA THR A 2 4.17 32.10 -12.49
C THR A 2 4.02 30.73 -11.84
N LEU A 3 3.80 30.66 -10.52
CA LEU A 3 3.64 29.41 -9.75
C LEU A 3 2.64 28.41 -10.38
N ARG A 4 1.64 28.92 -11.13
CA ARG A 4 0.65 28.15 -11.88
C ARG A 4 1.23 27.34 -13.06
N SER A 5 2.37 27.72 -13.65
CA SER A 5 2.99 26.94 -14.73
C SER A 5 3.82 25.76 -14.23
N LEU A 6 4.07 25.68 -12.91
CA LEU A 6 4.78 24.58 -12.27
C LEU A 6 3.84 23.49 -11.73
N LEU A 7 2.54 23.78 -11.61
CA LEU A 7 1.57 22.80 -11.14
C LEU A 7 1.17 21.88 -12.30
N PRO A 8 1.51 20.58 -12.25
CA PRO A 8 1.13 19.66 -13.32
C PRO A 8 -0.40 19.58 -13.38
N ARG A 9 -0.97 19.64 -14.59
CA ARG A 9 -2.40 19.41 -14.80
C ARG A 9 -2.71 17.93 -14.55
N TRP A 10 -3.07 17.61 -13.31
CA TRP A 10 -3.49 16.25 -12.96
C TRP A 10 -4.89 15.95 -13.46
N SER A 11 -5.06 14.75 -13.99
CA SER A 11 -6.39 14.21 -14.26
C SER A 11 -7.19 14.04 -12.94
N ARG A 12 -8.52 13.96 -13.03
CA ARG A 12 -9.38 13.71 -11.86
C ARG A 12 -9.00 12.42 -11.12
N ALA A 13 -8.59 11.39 -11.87
CA ALA A 13 -8.14 10.12 -11.29
C ALA A 13 -6.85 10.29 -10.47
N GLN A 14 -5.90 11.09 -10.94
CA GLN A 14 -4.67 11.38 -10.21
C GLN A 14 -4.95 12.17 -8.93
N TRP A 15 -5.88 13.12 -8.96
CA TRP A 15 -6.35 13.79 -7.75
C TRP A 15 -6.91 12.80 -6.73
N LEU A 16 -7.81 11.91 -7.16
CA LEU A 16 -8.40 10.89 -6.28
C LEU A 16 -7.33 10.00 -5.65
N LEU A 17 -6.39 9.48 -6.45
CA LEU A 17 -5.30 8.63 -5.97
C LEU A 17 -4.44 9.35 -4.93
N ARG A 18 -4.04 10.60 -5.20
CA ARG A 18 -3.23 11.41 -4.28
C ARG A 18 -3.99 11.73 -2.98
N SER A 19 -5.30 11.97 -3.07
CA SER A 19 -6.15 12.11 -1.89
C SER A 19 -6.17 10.86 -1.03
N VAL A 20 -6.23 9.66 -1.63
CA VAL A 20 -6.13 8.39 -0.90
C VAL A 20 -4.74 8.20 -0.27
N VAL A 21 -3.67 8.54 -1.01
CA VAL A 21 -2.29 8.47 -0.49
C VAL A 21 -2.11 9.39 0.72
N LEU A 22 -2.68 10.59 0.70
CA LEU A 22 -2.65 11.52 1.83
C LEU A 22 -3.54 11.05 2.99
N ALA A 23 -4.77 10.65 2.70
CA ALA A 23 -5.75 10.34 3.73
C ALA A 23 -5.45 9.03 4.46
N GLY A 24 -4.94 8.01 3.77
CA GLY A 24 -4.78 6.68 4.38
C GLY A 24 -3.86 6.65 5.60
N PRO A 25 -2.63 7.23 5.59
CA PRO A 25 -1.78 7.28 6.78
C PRO A 25 -2.40 8.12 7.89
N LEU A 26 -3.07 9.22 7.54
CA LEU A 26 -3.72 10.10 8.52
C LEU A 26 -4.90 9.42 9.20
N LEU A 27 -5.72 8.68 8.46
CA LEU A 27 -6.83 7.89 9.00
C LEU A 27 -6.32 6.73 9.86
N ALA A 28 -5.29 6.02 9.39
CA ALA A 28 -4.65 4.95 10.14
C ALA A 28 -4.03 5.46 11.45
N PHE A 29 -3.40 6.63 11.42
CA PHE A 29 -2.82 7.29 12.58
C PHE A 29 -3.90 7.80 13.55
N ALA A 30 -4.94 8.47 13.03
CA ALA A 30 -6.07 8.93 13.84
C ALA A 30 -6.82 7.78 14.53
N GLY A 31 -6.72 6.55 13.99
CA GLY A 31 -7.28 5.36 14.62
C GLY A 31 -6.79 5.11 16.05
N THR A 32 -5.58 5.56 16.43
CA THR A 32 -5.10 5.43 17.82
C THR A 32 -5.82 6.36 18.77
N ALA A 33 -6.40 7.47 18.28
CA ALA A 33 -7.21 8.35 19.12
C ALA A 33 -8.51 7.67 19.59
N ALA A 34 -9.01 6.68 18.85
CA ALA A 34 -10.19 5.90 19.25
C ALA A 34 -9.93 5.06 20.52
N GLU A 35 -8.67 4.78 20.80
CA GLU A 35 -8.19 4.09 22.01
C GLU A 35 -7.92 5.07 23.17
N GLY A 36 -8.03 6.39 22.92
CA GLY A 36 -7.69 7.44 23.88
C GLY A 36 -6.20 7.83 23.88
N THR A 37 -5.38 7.21 23.03
CA THR A 37 -3.95 7.53 22.93
C THR A 37 -3.70 8.60 21.88
N VAL A 38 -3.25 9.78 22.33
CA VAL A 38 -2.93 10.92 21.45
C VAL A 38 -1.42 11.07 21.31
N ALA A 39 -0.95 11.10 20.07
CA ALA A 39 0.46 11.35 19.80
C ALA A 39 0.87 12.79 20.11
N GLY A 40 2.12 12.98 20.51
CA GLY A 40 2.71 14.30 20.65
C GLY A 40 2.70 15.09 19.34
N VAL A 41 2.61 16.42 19.43
CA VAL A 41 2.52 17.34 18.27
C VAL A 41 3.63 17.08 17.25
N GLY A 42 4.86 16.84 17.72
CA GLY A 42 6.00 16.57 16.84
C GLY A 42 5.78 15.34 15.94
N TRP A 43 5.31 14.22 16.52
CA TRP A 43 5.07 13.00 15.75
C TRP A 43 3.93 13.16 14.75
N THR A 44 2.84 13.83 15.17
CA THR A 44 1.72 14.19 14.29
C THR A 44 2.18 15.01 13.09
N VAL A 45 3.04 16.02 13.31
CA VAL A 45 3.62 16.82 12.23
C VAL A 45 4.49 15.97 11.30
N PHE A 46 5.31 15.06 11.84
CA PHE A 46 6.12 14.14 11.03
C PHE A 46 5.26 13.25 10.11
N VAL A 47 4.20 12.63 10.64
CA VAL A 47 3.27 11.81 9.86
C VAL A 47 2.59 12.66 8.78
N LEU A 48 2.14 13.87 9.12
CA LEU A 48 1.50 14.78 8.17
C LEU A 48 2.44 15.17 7.03
N VAL A 49 3.68 15.57 7.34
CA VAL A 49 4.68 15.95 6.33
C VAL A 49 5.01 14.75 5.44
N ALA A 50 5.18 13.56 6.01
CA ALA A 50 5.44 12.34 5.24
C ALA A 50 4.26 11.98 4.31
N ALA A 51 3.01 12.09 4.79
CA ALA A 51 1.82 11.83 4.00
C ALA A 51 1.65 12.85 2.84
N VAL A 52 1.94 14.13 3.09
CA VAL A 52 1.97 15.16 2.05
C VAL A 52 3.07 14.85 1.03
N ALA A 53 4.29 14.54 1.47
CA ALA A 53 5.39 14.16 0.58
C ALA A 53 5.04 12.93 -0.27
N ALA A 54 4.40 11.92 0.33
CA ALA A 54 3.92 10.72 -0.37
C ALA A 54 2.89 11.05 -1.45
N ALA A 55 1.92 11.93 -1.14
CA ALA A 55 0.90 12.35 -2.08
C ALA A 55 1.47 13.21 -3.22
N LEU A 56 2.54 13.97 -2.96
CA LEU A 56 3.23 14.78 -3.96
C LEU A 56 4.17 13.95 -4.85
N LEU A 57 4.87 12.98 -4.27
CA LEU A 57 5.95 12.20 -4.86
C LEU A 57 5.69 10.68 -4.72
N PRO A 58 4.62 10.13 -5.35
CA PRO A 58 4.21 8.74 -5.15
C PRO A 58 5.21 7.69 -5.65
N ALA A 59 6.12 8.09 -6.56
CA ALA A 59 7.18 7.21 -7.07
C ALA A 59 8.45 7.17 -6.19
N SER A 60 8.49 7.97 -5.12
CA SER A 60 9.64 8.03 -4.19
C SER A 60 9.47 7.05 -3.03
N ALA A 61 10.43 7.04 -2.09
CA ALA A 61 10.30 6.31 -0.83
C ALA A 61 9.29 6.95 0.16
N ALA A 62 8.75 8.13 -0.12
CA ALA A 62 7.88 8.86 0.80
C ALA A 62 6.61 8.10 1.23
N PRO A 63 5.88 7.38 0.36
CA PRO A 63 4.75 6.56 0.79
C PRO A 63 5.15 5.46 1.78
N LEU A 64 6.30 4.82 1.59
CA LEU A 64 6.81 3.81 2.51
C LEU A 64 7.21 4.43 3.85
N LEU A 65 7.81 5.61 3.84
CA LEU A 65 8.11 6.35 5.05
C LEU A 65 6.84 6.70 5.83
N ALA A 66 5.81 7.22 5.16
CA ALA A 66 4.53 7.53 5.80
C ALA A 66 3.88 6.30 6.43
N ILE A 67 3.87 5.16 5.70
CA ILE A 67 3.37 3.88 6.20
C ILE A 67 4.20 3.41 7.40
N GLY A 68 5.53 3.42 7.27
CA GLY A 68 6.45 2.97 8.32
C GLY A 68 6.35 3.79 9.61
N LEU A 69 6.18 5.11 9.51
CA LEU A 69 5.95 5.97 10.66
C LEU A 69 4.65 5.62 11.39
N VAL A 70 3.57 5.35 10.66
CA VAL A 70 2.30 4.96 11.28
C VAL A 70 2.40 3.58 11.91
N ILE A 71 3.05 2.62 11.27
CA ILE A 71 3.31 1.28 11.85
C ILE A 71 4.17 1.41 13.12
N GLY A 72 5.24 2.21 13.07
CA GLY A 72 6.11 2.45 14.22
C GLY A 72 5.36 3.06 15.40
N TRP A 73 4.42 3.98 15.13
CA TRP A 73 3.54 4.52 16.16
C TRP A 73 2.64 3.45 16.77
N TRP A 74 1.93 2.68 15.94
CA TRP A 74 1.06 1.60 16.41
C TRP A 74 1.81 0.52 17.21
N GLY A 75 3.10 0.31 16.94
CA GLY A 75 3.92 -0.67 17.65
C GLY A 75 4.39 -0.26 19.04
N GLY A 76 4.33 1.02 19.42
CA GLY A 76 4.85 1.49 20.71
C GLY A 76 4.11 2.65 21.37
N GLY A 77 3.14 3.26 20.69
CA GLY A 77 2.33 4.35 21.20
C GLY A 77 1.11 3.89 21.99
N PRO A 78 0.23 3.04 21.41
CA PRO A 78 -1.02 2.67 22.05
C PRO A 78 -0.86 1.78 23.28
N ALA A 79 -1.80 1.89 24.22
CA ALA A 79 -1.87 1.10 25.45
C ALA A 79 -2.46 -0.30 25.20
N ASP A 80 -3.40 -0.42 24.27
CA ASP A 80 -3.94 -1.69 23.77
C ASP A 80 -3.55 -1.88 22.29
N PRO A 81 -2.42 -2.55 22.01
CA PRO A 81 -1.98 -2.79 20.63
C PRO A 81 -2.94 -3.69 19.83
N LEU A 82 -3.91 -4.35 20.49
CA LEU A 82 -4.92 -5.20 19.86
C LEU A 82 -6.30 -4.53 19.79
N HIS A 83 -6.35 -3.20 19.93
CA HIS A 83 -7.58 -2.45 19.74
C HIS A 83 -8.14 -2.69 18.32
N PRO A 84 -9.45 -2.96 18.14
CA PRO A 84 -10.03 -3.31 16.83
C PRO A 84 -9.79 -2.28 15.71
N ALA A 85 -9.51 -1.03 16.06
CA ALA A 85 -9.16 0.03 15.12
C ALA A 85 -7.88 -0.26 14.30
N VAL A 86 -7.04 -1.21 14.72
CA VAL A 86 -5.86 -1.65 13.95
C VAL A 86 -6.24 -2.26 12.59
N LEU A 87 -7.42 -2.89 12.48
CA LEU A 87 -7.91 -3.51 11.25
C LEU A 87 -8.19 -2.46 10.14
N PRO A 88 -9.05 -1.44 10.35
CA PRO A 88 -9.24 -0.39 9.36
C PRO A 88 -7.98 0.44 9.15
N ALA A 89 -7.12 0.61 10.15
CA ALA A 89 -5.82 1.27 10.00
C ALA A 89 -4.93 0.50 9.01
N GLY A 90 -4.78 -0.81 9.18
CA GLY A 90 -4.04 -1.67 8.25
C GLY A 90 -4.60 -1.62 6.83
N ALA A 91 -5.93 -1.69 6.69
CA ALA A 91 -6.58 -1.57 5.38
C ALA A 91 -6.32 -0.20 4.71
N ALA A 92 -6.32 0.88 5.49
CA ALA A 92 -6.01 2.22 4.98
C ALA A 92 -4.55 2.34 4.50
N LEU A 93 -3.59 1.73 5.21
CA LEU A 93 -2.19 1.69 4.78
C LEU A 93 -1.98 0.88 3.49
N VAL A 94 -2.69 -0.25 3.34
CA VAL A 94 -2.69 -1.03 2.08
C VAL A 94 -3.28 -0.18 0.94
N ALA A 95 -4.39 0.52 1.19
CA ALA A 95 -4.99 1.41 0.20
C ALA A 95 -4.05 2.55 -0.21
N THR A 96 -3.31 3.14 0.73
CA THR A 96 -2.26 4.13 0.45
C THR A 96 -1.20 3.56 -0.47
N HIS A 97 -0.67 2.37 -0.17
CA HIS A 97 0.38 1.75 -0.97
C HIS A 97 -0.10 1.47 -2.41
N VAL A 98 -1.29 0.88 -2.55
CA VAL A 98 -1.89 0.59 -3.87
C VAL A 98 -2.15 1.88 -4.65
N ALA A 99 -2.67 2.92 -3.98
CA ALA A 99 -2.93 4.21 -4.62
C ALA A 99 -1.63 4.90 -5.07
N ALA A 100 -0.56 4.81 -4.28
CA ALA A 100 0.76 5.34 -4.64
C ALA A 100 1.34 4.61 -5.85
N MET A 101 1.27 3.27 -5.88
CA MET A 101 1.70 2.47 -7.03
C MET A 101 0.94 2.84 -8.30
N LEU A 102 -0.39 2.97 -8.22
CA LEU A 102 -1.22 3.41 -9.36
C LEU A 102 -0.89 4.85 -9.79
N ALA A 103 -0.65 5.76 -8.85
CA ALA A 103 -0.29 7.14 -9.14
C ALA A 103 1.09 7.25 -9.81
N ALA A 104 2.03 6.37 -9.45
CA ALA A 104 3.37 6.29 -10.02
C ALA A 104 3.43 5.58 -11.39
N SER A 105 2.41 4.80 -11.75
CA SER A 105 2.40 3.94 -12.95
C SER A 105 2.32 4.69 -14.29
N GLY A 106 2.17 6.01 -14.31
CA GLY A 106 2.10 6.73 -15.58
C GLY A 106 2.17 8.26 -15.48
N PRO A 107 2.29 8.95 -16.62
CA PRO A 107 2.32 10.40 -16.70
C PRO A 107 1.10 11.03 -16.00
N PRO A 108 1.23 12.19 -15.33
CA PRO A 108 0.16 12.78 -14.53
C PRO A 108 -1.13 13.14 -15.31
N GLY A 109 -1.04 13.26 -16.63
CA GLY A 109 -2.18 13.52 -17.51
C GLY A 109 -2.94 12.28 -17.97
N LEU A 110 -2.37 11.07 -17.83
CA LEU A 110 -2.99 9.84 -18.27
C LEU A 110 -3.85 9.23 -17.16
N THR A 111 -5.06 8.82 -17.53
CA THR A 111 -5.95 8.09 -16.64
C THR A 111 -5.59 6.60 -16.65
N PRO A 112 -5.40 5.96 -15.48
CA PRO A 112 -5.20 4.53 -15.40
C PRO A 112 -6.38 3.79 -16.05
N SER A 113 -6.10 2.70 -16.76
CA SER A 113 -7.17 1.88 -17.34
C SER A 113 -8.01 1.24 -16.23
N ARG A 114 -9.33 1.10 -16.45
CA ARG A 114 -10.24 0.47 -15.48
C ARG A 114 -9.82 -0.96 -15.15
N ALA A 115 -9.28 -1.69 -16.12
CA ALA A 115 -8.78 -3.05 -15.93
C ALA A 115 -7.60 -3.09 -14.95
N LEU A 116 -6.66 -2.15 -15.07
CA LEU A 116 -5.52 -2.01 -14.17
C LEU A 116 -5.97 -1.66 -12.75
N VAL A 117 -6.87 -0.67 -12.61
CA VAL A 117 -7.41 -0.28 -11.29
C VAL A 117 -8.10 -1.48 -10.63
N ARG A 118 -8.95 -2.21 -11.36
CA ARG A 118 -9.64 -3.40 -10.83
C ARG A 118 -8.68 -4.50 -10.42
N LEU A 119 -7.61 -4.72 -11.19
CA LEU A 119 -6.56 -5.70 -10.84
C LEU A 119 -5.89 -5.34 -9.52
N TRP A 120 -5.47 -4.08 -9.38
CA TRP A 120 -4.82 -3.59 -8.16
C TRP A 120 -5.77 -3.58 -6.95
N LEU A 121 -7.05 -3.24 -7.14
CA LEU A 121 -8.05 -3.34 -6.08
C LEU A 121 -8.24 -4.78 -5.61
N ARG A 122 -8.34 -5.75 -6.53
CA ARG A 122 -8.42 -7.18 -6.16
C ARG A 122 -7.19 -7.62 -5.39
N ARG A 123 -5.99 -7.23 -5.84
CA ARG A 123 -4.74 -7.55 -5.13
C ARG A 123 -4.69 -6.91 -3.74
N GLY A 124 -5.07 -5.63 -3.63
CA GLY A 124 -5.16 -4.95 -2.34
C GLY A 124 -6.12 -5.63 -1.38
N LEU A 125 -7.30 -6.02 -1.85
CA LEU A 125 -8.27 -6.77 -1.04
C LEU A 125 -7.74 -8.13 -0.59
N LEU A 126 -7.05 -8.86 -1.46
CA LEU A 126 -6.41 -10.13 -1.10
C LEU A 126 -5.32 -9.93 -0.04
N VAL A 127 -4.52 -8.86 -0.16
CA VAL A 127 -3.50 -8.48 0.84
C VAL A 127 -4.13 -8.06 2.17
N CYS A 128 -5.40 -7.62 2.17
CA CYS A 128 -6.11 -7.33 3.41
C CYS A 128 -6.65 -8.59 4.12
N LEU A 129 -6.81 -9.74 3.45
CA LEU A 129 -7.37 -10.94 4.07
C LEU A 129 -6.55 -11.49 5.27
N PRO A 130 -5.21 -11.43 5.26
CA PRO A 130 -4.41 -11.79 6.43
C PRO A 130 -4.66 -10.91 7.67
N LEU A 131 -5.10 -9.65 7.53
CA LEU A 131 -5.31 -8.74 8.67
C LEU A 131 -6.26 -9.32 9.74
N PRO A 132 -7.52 -9.70 9.43
CA PRO A 132 -8.42 -10.27 10.42
C PRO A 132 -7.93 -11.62 10.97
N LEU A 133 -7.22 -12.41 10.15
CA LEU A 133 -6.66 -13.69 10.59
C LEU A 133 -5.55 -13.47 11.63
N VAL A 134 -4.58 -12.61 11.34
CA VAL A 134 -3.49 -12.24 12.25
C VAL A 134 -4.06 -11.61 13.52
N TYR A 135 -5.06 -10.73 13.39
CA TYR A 135 -5.75 -10.15 14.53
C TYR A 135 -6.41 -11.22 15.42
N ALA A 136 -7.16 -12.15 14.83
CA ALA A 136 -7.82 -13.22 15.58
C ALA A 136 -6.81 -14.13 16.30
N VAL A 137 -5.71 -14.49 15.62
CA VAL A 137 -4.61 -15.26 16.23
C VAL A 137 -3.98 -14.49 17.37
N ALA A 138 -3.62 -13.21 17.17
CA ALA A 138 -3.02 -12.37 18.20
C ALA A 138 -3.92 -12.21 19.42
N ARG A 139 -5.23 -12.03 19.20
CA ARG A 139 -6.23 -12.01 20.29
C ARG A 139 -6.35 -13.35 21.00
N GLY A 140 -6.30 -14.47 20.28
CA GLY A 140 -6.40 -15.82 20.85
C GLY A 140 -5.21 -16.21 21.72
N VAL A 141 -4.02 -15.67 21.43
CA VAL A 141 -2.80 -15.89 22.23
C VAL A 141 -2.51 -14.74 23.22
N ALA A 142 -3.36 -13.73 23.28
CA ALA A 142 -3.17 -12.59 24.18
C ALA A 142 -3.17 -13.07 25.63
N GLY A 143 -2.06 -12.81 26.34
CA GLY A 143 -1.85 -13.23 27.73
C GLY A 143 -1.19 -14.60 27.91
N ALA A 144 -0.88 -15.33 26.82
CA ALA A 144 0.00 -16.47 26.89
C ALA A 144 1.47 -16.02 27.14
N PRO A 145 2.30 -16.82 27.83
CA PRO A 145 3.73 -16.55 27.91
C PRO A 145 4.32 -16.50 26.51
N GLU A 146 4.95 -15.39 26.17
CA GLU A 146 5.47 -15.16 24.82
C GLU A 146 6.63 -16.13 24.53
N PRO A 147 6.49 -17.07 23.59
CA PRO A 147 7.58 -17.97 23.26
C PRO A 147 8.69 -17.18 22.54
N PRO A 148 9.98 -17.41 22.85
CA PRO A 148 11.08 -16.60 22.31
C PRO A 148 11.20 -16.66 20.78
N TYR A 149 10.63 -17.69 20.14
CA TYR A 149 10.64 -17.88 18.70
C TYR A 149 9.46 -17.23 17.96
N VAL A 150 8.47 -16.66 18.65
CA VAL A 150 7.26 -16.13 17.99
C VAL A 150 7.58 -15.03 16.98
N TRP A 151 8.54 -14.16 17.30
CA TRP A 151 9.05 -13.11 16.43
C TRP A 151 9.75 -13.69 15.20
N THR A 152 10.56 -14.73 15.38
CA THR A 152 11.25 -15.40 14.28
C THR A 152 10.25 -16.07 13.34
N VAL A 153 9.24 -16.76 13.88
CA VAL A 153 8.18 -17.39 13.09
C VAL A 153 7.36 -16.34 12.34
N GLY A 154 6.99 -15.24 13.01
CA GLY A 154 6.30 -14.11 12.39
C GLY A 154 7.10 -13.49 11.24
N LEU A 155 8.40 -13.25 11.45
CA LEU A 155 9.30 -12.72 10.43
C LEU A 155 9.46 -13.68 9.24
N VAL A 156 9.67 -14.98 9.50
CA VAL A 156 9.77 -16.00 8.45
C VAL A 156 8.47 -16.11 7.67
N ALA A 157 7.31 -16.07 8.33
CA ALA A 157 6.01 -16.08 7.67
C ALA A 157 5.79 -14.82 6.80
N ALA A 158 6.18 -13.64 7.30
CA ALA A 158 6.10 -12.40 6.55
C ALA A 158 7.01 -12.44 5.31
N LEU A 159 8.27 -12.82 5.47
CA LEU A 159 9.23 -12.99 4.37
C LEU A 159 8.75 -14.03 3.36
N GLY A 160 8.28 -15.20 3.83
CA GLY A 160 7.72 -16.25 2.98
C GLY A 160 6.53 -15.74 2.16
N THR A 161 5.65 -14.93 2.74
CA THR A 161 4.52 -14.31 2.04
C THR A 161 4.98 -13.36 0.94
N VAL A 162 6.01 -12.55 1.21
CA VAL A 162 6.62 -11.66 0.21
C VAL A 162 7.21 -12.47 -0.95
N LEU A 163 8.02 -13.49 -0.64
CA LEU A 163 8.68 -14.34 -1.66
C LEU A 163 7.67 -15.10 -2.51
N VAL A 164 6.62 -15.66 -1.90
CA VAL A 164 5.53 -16.33 -2.63
C VAL A 164 4.78 -15.33 -3.50
N GLY A 165 4.53 -14.12 -3.00
CA GLY A 165 3.91 -13.03 -3.77
C GLY A 165 4.73 -12.65 -5.00
N GLU A 166 6.04 -12.43 -4.84
CA GLU A 166 6.95 -12.14 -5.96
C GLU A 166 7.00 -13.28 -6.97
N TRP A 167 7.13 -14.52 -6.50
CA TRP A 167 7.18 -15.69 -7.37
C TRP A 167 5.88 -15.88 -8.17
N ALA A 168 4.73 -15.72 -7.52
CA ALA A 168 3.43 -15.80 -8.18
C ALA A 168 3.27 -14.69 -9.23
N PHE A 169 3.73 -13.48 -8.90
CA PHE A 169 3.72 -12.34 -9.82
C PHE A 169 4.62 -12.57 -11.04
N ALA A 170 5.85 -13.05 -10.85
CA ALA A 170 6.78 -13.38 -11.92
C ALA A 170 6.20 -14.45 -12.87
N ARG A 171 5.54 -15.49 -12.34
CA ARG A 171 4.89 -16.52 -13.15
C ARG A 171 3.74 -15.98 -14.02
N THR A 172 2.98 -15.01 -13.51
CA THR A 172 1.90 -14.40 -14.31
C THR A 172 2.44 -13.58 -15.48
N LEU A 173 3.55 -12.85 -15.29
CA LEU A 173 4.17 -12.05 -16.37
C LEU A 173 4.80 -12.92 -17.45
N GLY A 174 5.45 -14.04 -17.09
CA GLY A 174 6.03 -14.96 -18.08
C GLY A 174 4.98 -15.56 -19.02
N ARG A 175 3.80 -15.92 -18.48
CA ARG A 175 2.69 -16.46 -19.26
C ARG A 175 2.13 -15.50 -20.31
N ASP A 176 2.05 -14.22 -19.97
CA ASP A 176 1.53 -13.19 -20.89
C ASP A 176 2.52 -12.87 -22.01
N ALA A 177 3.83 -12.95 -21.73
CA ALA A 177 4.88 -12.75 -22.74
C ALA A 177 4.86 -13.85 -23.83
N ASP A 178 4.66 -15.11 -23.43
CA ASP A 178 4.60 -16.25 -24.36
C ASP A 178 3.39 -16.17 -25.31
N LEU A 179 2.26 -15.61 -24.86
CA LEU A 179 1.05 -15.42 -25.67
C LEU A 179 1.18 -14.33 -26.74
N VAL A 180 2.02 -13.31 -26.50
CA VAL A 180 2.24 -12.19 -27.44
C VAL A 180 3.20 -12.58 -28.58
N VAL A 181 4.18 -13.46 -28.31
CA VAL A 181 5.17 -13.89 -29.31
C VAL A 181 4.58 -14.94 -30.28
N GLY A 182 3.54 -15.68 -29.88
CA GLY A 182 3.00 -16.81 -30.66
C GLY A 182 2.07 -16.51 -31.83
N THR A 183 1.70 -15.25 -32.14
CA THR A 183 0.52 -14.98 -33.02
C THR A 183 0.70 -14.03 -34.21
N ARG A 184 1.92 -13.65 -34.59
CA ARG A 184 2.13 -13.07 -35.94
C ARG A 184 2.78 -14.09 -36.86
N PRO A 185 2.00 -14.86 -37.66
CA PRO A 185 2.59 -15.46 -38.84
C PRO A 185 3.25 -14.32 -39.64
N PRO A 186 4.47 -14.54 -40.17
CA PRO A 186 5.11 -13.54 -41.01
C PRO A 186 4.12 -13.18 -42.11
N SER A 187 3.79 -11.89 -42.21
CA SER A 187 3.04 -11.39 -43.36
C SER A 187 3.92 -11.69 -44.57
N THR A 188 3.63 -12.79 -45.26
CA THR A 188 4.15 -13.06 -46.60
C THR A 188 3.67 -11.90 -47.45
N GLY A 189 4.55 -10.91 -47.61
CA GLY A 189 4.39 -9.88 -48.60
C GLY A 189 4.32 -10.56 -49.95
N ALA A 190 3.10 -10.82 -50.40
CA ALA A 190 2.83 -10.96 -51.81
C ALA A 190 3.05 -9.57 -52.41
N GLY A 191 4.29 -9.34 -52.85
CA GLY A 191 4.51 -8.39 -53.92
C GLY A 191 3.79 -8.92 -55.16
N LEU A 192 2.87 -8.11 -55.69
CA LEU A 192 2.78 -7.66 -57.09
C LEU A 192 1.51 -6.82 -57.23
#